data_AF-A0A0Q4XJV1-F1
#
_entry.id   AF-A0A0Q4XJV1-F1
#
_cell.length_a   1.000
_cell.length_b   1.000
_cell.length_c   1.000
_cell.angle_alpha   90.00
_cell.angle_beta   90.00
_cell.angle_gamma   90.00
#
_symmetry.space_group_name_H-M   'P 1'
#
loop_
_entity.id
_entity.type
_entity.pdbx_description
1 polymer ?
#
loop_
_entity_poly.entity_id
_entity_poly.type
_entity_poly.pdbx_seq_one_letter_code
_entity_poly.pdbx_strand_id
1 'polypeptide(L)'
;MLASSQFRDRALPWLRAVCADTNLVAEFLARGAAPTAELLLLLADNLEPDAVPNDLGADPWYTALETLVNAGGDVPFELQVFAFRRALGRRSRSVGELLELVFEPLHQTAEQGAFPEDQWRRLEVALPWTPFWQQWDRAIRLRRAAARKCFELDLDAETLTNLVRSDELFLQLMEEIWEIWGGLRYLRTVSSSLDRYSPRGRLLRQFLKRRSALT
;
A
#
# COMPACT_ATOMS: atom_id res chain seq x y z
N MET A 1 -17.09 21.96 15.98
CA MET A 1 -16.68 20.70 16.66
C MET A 1 -17.85 19.91 17.23
N LEU A 2 -18.77 20.50 18.02
CA LEU A 2 -19.89 19.74 18.62
C LEU A 2 -20.92 19.17 17.62
N ALA A 3 -21.15 19.86 16.49
CA ALA A 3 -22.11 19.41 15.48
C ALA A 3 -21.63 18.19 14.67
N SER A 4 -20.31 18.04 14.42
CA SER A 4 -19.78 16.86 13.71
C SER A 4 -19.71 15.63 14.61
N SER A 5 -19.52 15.80 15.93
CA SER A 5 -19.58 14.69 16.89
C SER A 5 -21.02 14.17 17.02
N GLN A 6 -22.02 15.05 17.17
CA GLN A 6 -23.44 14.62 17.24
C GLN A 6 -23.91 13.93 15.96
N PHE A 7 -23.45 14.36 14.78
CA PHE A 7 -23.73 13.68 13.53
C PHE A 7 -23.09 12.29 13.49
N ARG A 8 -21.81 12.17 13.90
CA ARG A 8 -21.10 10.89 13.98
C ARG A 8 -21.80 9.91 14.93
N ASP A 9 -22.24 10.39 16.08
CA ASP A 9 -22.94 9.57 17.09
C ASP A 9 -24.30 9.06 16.59
N ARG A 10 -25.04 9.88 15.84
CA ARG A 10 -26.33 9.49 15.24
C ARG A 10 -26.18 8.58 14.02
N ALA A 11 -25.09 8.75 13.26
CA ALA A 11 -24.80 7.93 12.08
C ALA A 11 -24.22 6.56 12.45
N LEU A 12 -23.63 6.40 13.64
CA LEU A 12 -22.90 5.19 14.02
C LEU A 12 -23.73 3.89 13.99
N PRO A 13 -25.00 3.84 14.44
CA PRO A 13 -25.82 2.63 14.32
C PRO A 13 -26.07 2.23 12.86
N TRP A 14 -26.33 3.22 12.00
CA TRP A 14 -26.51 3.00 10.56
C TRP A 14 -25.23 2.55 9.89
N LEU A 15 -24.10 3.17 10.22
CA LEU A 15 -22.79 2.78 9.72
C LEU A 15 -22.44 1.34 10.11
N ARG A 16 -22.72 0.94 11.36
CA ARG A 16 -22.53 -0.46 11.80
C ARG A 16 -23.42 -1.44 11.04
N ALA A 17 -24.68 -1.06 10.80
CA ALA A 17 -25.59 -1.88 10.00
C ALA A 17 -25.11 -2.05 8.56
N VAL A 18 -24.59 -0.97 7.95
CA VAL A 18 -24.00 -0.99 6.60
C VAL A 18 -22.72 -1.84 6.58
N CYS A 19 -21.81 -1.66 7.53
CA CYS A 19 -20.56 -2.42 7.61
C CYS A 19 -20.77 -3.91 7.91
N ALA A 20 -21.94 -4.31 8.41
CA ALA A 20 -22.29 -5.72 8.59
C ALA A 20 -22.51 -6.45 7.25
N ASP A 21 -22.88 -5.73 6.19
CA ASP A 21 -23.00 -6.28 4.84
C ASP A 21 -21.81 -5.84 3.98
N THR A 22 -20.73 -6.61 4.06
CA THR A 22 -19.48 -6.29 3.37
C THR A 22 -19.58 -6.37 1.84
N ASN A 23 -20.56 -7.11 1.30
CA ASN A 23 -20.84 -7.13 -0.14
C ASN A 23 -21.45 -5.80 -0.58
N LEU A 24 -22.40 -5.27 0.19
CA LEU A 24 -22.99 -3.96 -0.08
C LEU A 24 -21.93 -2.86 -0.02
N VAL A 25 -21.00 -2.92 0.94
CA VAL A 25 -19.86 -1.99 0.99
C VAL A 25 -18.97 -2.12 -0.24
N ALA A 26 -18.66 -3.34 -0.68
CA ALA A 26 -17.88 -3.57 -1.90
C ALA A 26 -18.56 -2.97 -3.13
N GLU A 27 -19.86 -3.21 -3.31
CA GLU A 27 -20.63 -2.60 -4.40
C GLU A 27 -20.64 -1.07 -4.33
N PHE A 28 -20.82 -0.51 -3.13
CA PHE A 28 -20.84 0.94 -2.94
C PHE A 28 -19.52 1.57 -3.36
N LEU A 29 -18.39 1.03 -2.88
CA LEU A 29 -17.05 1.53 -3.19
C LEU A 29 -16.69 1.37 -4.67
N ALA A 30 -17.22 0.34 -5.34
CA ALA A 30 -16.95 0.07 -6.75
C ALA A 30 -17.77 0.93 -7.75
N ARG A 31 -18.78 1.68 -7.30
CA ARG A 31 -19.72 2.42 -8.18
C ARG A 31 -19.14 3.66 -8.89
N GLY A 32 -17.87 4.02 -8.64
CA GLY A 32 -17.17 5.11 -9.33
C GLY A 32 -17.68 6.53 -9.04
N ALA A 33 -18.68 6.68 -8.17
CA ALA A 33 -19.03 7.99 -7.60
C ALA A 33 -18.03 8.31 -6.49
N ALA A 34 -17.37 9.46 -6.55
CA ALA A 34 -16.33 9.85 -5.60
C ALA A 34 -16.86 9.89 -4.16
N PRO A 35 -16.51 8.92 -3.30
CA PRO A 35 -16.85 9.02 -1.89
C PRO A 35 -16.00 10.12 -1.26
N THR A 36 -16.56 10.84 -0.28
CA THR A 36 -15.76 11.82 0.46
C THR A 36 -14.71 11.11 1.31
N ALA A 37 -13.58 11.77 1.55
CA ALA A 37 -12.55 11.27 2.46
C ALA A 37 -13.11 10.94 3.85
N GLU A 38 -14.05 11.74 4.36
CA GLU A 38 -14.72 11.51 5.64
C GLU A 38 -15.55 10.22 5.66
N LEU A 39 -16.26 9.90 4.58
CA LEU A 39 -17.01 8.65 4.48
C LEU A 39 -16.07 7.44 4.44
N LEU A 40 -14.99 7.53 3.67
CA LEU A 40 -13.97 6.49 3.61
C LEU A 40 -13.31 6.27 4.97
N LEU A 41 -12.98 7.33 5.70
CA LEU A 41 -12.47 7.26 7.07
C LEU A 41 -13.44 6.58 8.02
N LEU A 42 -14.74 6.92 7.94
CA LEU A 42 -15.77 6.27 8.74
C LEU A 42 -15.87 4.77 8.47
N LEU A 43 -15.82 4.37 7.20
CA LEU A 43 -15.82 2.96 6.81
C LEU A 43 -14.55 2.24 7.31
N ALA A 44 -13.37 2.84 7.11
CA ALA A 44 -12.08 2.30 7.52
C ALA A 44 -11.94 2.15 9.05
N ASP A 45 -12.59 3.03 9.83
CA ASP A 45 -12.65 2.93 11.30
C ASP A 45 -13.56 1.78 11.79
N ASN A 46 -14.46 1.26 10.94
CA ASN A 46 -15.47 0.26 11.32
C ASN A 46 -15.31 -1.09 10.59
N LEU A 47 -14.31 -1.22 9.72
CA LEU A 47 -14.04 -2.43 8.95
C LEU A 47 -12.58 -2.83 9.08
N GLU A 48 -12.31 -4.13 9.16
CA GLU A 48 -10.95 -4.60 8.92
C GLU A 48 -10.62 -4.52 7.42
N PRO A 49 -9.37 -4.25 7.03
CA PRO A 49 -8.98 -4.14 5.61
C PRO A 49 -9.41 -5.35 4.77
N ASP A 50 -9.29 -6.57 5.30
CA ASP A 50 -9.67 -7.81 4.60
C ASP A 50 -11.16 -8.19 4.74
N ALA A 51 -11.99 -7.41 5.45
CA ALA A 51 -13.41 -7.69 5.62
C ALA A 51 -14.22 -7.49 4.31
N VAL A 52 -13.84 -6.50 3.50
CA VAL A 52 -14.48 -6.23 2.22
C VAL A 52 -13.96 -7.21 1.17
N PRO A 53 -14.85 -7.97 0.49
CA PRO A 53 -14.44 -8.94 -0.52
C PRO A 53 -13.94 -8.24 -1.78
N ASN A 54 -13.12 -8.97 -2.54
CA ASN A 54 -12.68 -8.58 -3.88
C ASN A 54 -12.41 -9.88 -4.66
N ASP A 55 -13.50 -10.53 -5.06
CA ASP A 55 -13.42 -11.79 -5.79
C ASP A 55 -13.27 -11.55 -7.31
N LEU A 56 -13.78 -10.41 -7.80
CA LEU A 56 -13.84 -10.03 -9.21
C LEU A 56 -13.40 -8.57 -9.41
N GLY A 57 -12.64 -8.32 -10.47
CA GLY A 57 -12.29 -6.96 -10.91
C GLY A 57 -11.22 -6.28 -10.06
N ALA A 58 -11.23 -4.94 -10.11
CA ALA A 58 -10.37 -4.08 -9.31
C ALA A 58 -10.86 -4.03 -7.86
N ASP A 59 -9.94 -3.74 -6.93
CA ASP A 59 -10.30 -3.63 -5.53
C ASP A 59 -11.28 -2.48 -5.25
N PRO A 60 -12.37 -2.73 -4.49
CA PRO A 60 -13.32 -1.67 -4.17
C PRO A 60 -12.67 -0.49 -3.42
N TRP A 61 -11.76 -0.78 -2.48
CA TRP A 61 -11.03 0.29 -1.79
C TRP A 61 -10.09 1.03 -2.72
N TYR A 62 -9.40 0.31 -3.61
CA TYR A 62 -8.57 0.96 -4.63
C TYR A 62 -9.40 1.90 -5.51
N THR A 63 -10.51 1.40 -6.06
CA THR A 63 -11.41 2.15 -6.93
C THR A 63 -11.89 3.44 -6.25
N ALA A 64 -12.30 3.35 -4.99
CA ALA A 64 -12.76 4.50 -4.23
C ALA A 64 -11.65 5.52 -3.94
N LEU A 65 -10.45 5.05 -3.59
CA LEU A 65 -9.30 5.92 -3.32
C LEU A 65 -8.77 6.59 -4.59
N GLU A 66 -8.69 5.84 -5.70
CA GLU A 66 -8.34 6.36 -7.02
C GLU A 66 -9.34 7.44 -7.45
N THR A 67 -10.64 7.20 -7.26
CA THR A 67 -11.68 8.19 -7.57
C THR A 67 -11.53 9.45 -6.72
N LEU A 68 -11.22 9.31 -5.43
CA LEU A 68 -10.95 10.45 -4.54
C LEU A 68 -9.76 11.29 -5.05
N VAL A 69 -8.67 10.63 -5.44
CA VAL A 69 -7.46 11.30 -5.96
C VAL A 69 -7.72 11.96 -7.30
N ASN A 70 -8.42 11.30 -8.21
CA ASN A 70 -8.79 11.85 -9.52
C ASN A 70 -9.75 13.05 -9.41
N ALA A 71 -10.52 13.14 -8.32
CA ALA A 71 -11.34 14.32 -8.00
C ALA A 71 -10.53 15.49 -7.40
N GLY A 72 -9.20 15.35 -7.29
CA GLY A 72 -8.29 16.36 -6.72
C GLY A 72 -8.20 16.32 -5.19
N GLY A 73 -8.67 15.26 -4.55
CA GLY A 73 -8.48 15.04 -3.12
C GLY A 73 -7.14 14.37 -2.80
N ASP A 74 -6.59 14.67 -1.63
CA ASP A 74 -5.48 13.90 -1.06
C ASP A 74 -6.00 12.69 -0.31
N VAL A 75 -5.22 11.61 -0.25
CA VAL A 75 -5.53 10.46 0.62
C VAL A 75 -5.09 10.81 2.05
N PRO A 76 -6.02 10.93 3.03
CA PRO A 76 -5.68 11.14 4.43
C PRO A 76 -4.72 10.06 4.95
N PHE A 77 -3.85 10.42 5.88
CA PHE A 77 -2.81 9.53 6.41
C PHE A 77 -3.39 8.21 6.97
N GLU A 78 -4.50 8.27 7.69
CA GLU A 78 -5.18 7.10 8.24
C GLU A 78 -5.70 6.17 7.14
N LEU A 79 -6.16 6.73 6.01
CA LEU A 79 -6.55 5.95 4.83
C LEU A 79 -5.34 5.38 4.09
N GLN A 80 -4.20 6.08 4.07
CA GLN A 80 -2.95 5.51 3.55
C GLN A 80 -2.55 4.27 4.36
N VAL A 81 -2.57 4.36 5.69
CA VAL A 81 -2.28 3.23 6.59
C VAL A 81 -3.26 2.09 6.35
N PHE A 82 -4.56 2.38 6.25
CA PHE A 82 -5.57 1.37 5.95
C PHE A 82 -5.34 0.68 4.59
N ALA A 83 -5.09 1.46 3.54
CA ALA A 83 -4.84 0.97 2.18
C ALA A 83 -3.56 0.13 2.11
N PHE A 84 -2.50 0.51 2.82
CA PHE A 84 -1.29 -0.31 2.91
C PHE A 84 -1.59 -1.65 3.60
N ARG A 85 -2.35 -1.66 4.70
CA ARG A 85 -2.80 -2.92 5.34
C ARG A 85 -3.64 -3.76 4.37
N ARG A 86 -4.54 -3.14 3.60
CA ARG A 86 -5.34 -3.82 2.56
C ARG A 86 -4.44 -4.44 1.49
N ALA A 87 -3.40 -3.74 1.06
CA ALA A 87 -2.44 -4.24 0.08
C ALA A 87 -1.62 -5.42 0.62
N LEU A 88 -1.23 -5.39 1.90
CA LEU A 88 -0.53 -6.50 2.54
C LEU A 88 -1.43 -7.72 2.82
N GLY A 89 -2.73 -7.48 2.94
CA GLY A 89 -3.77 -8.50 3.15
C GLY A 89 -3.87 -9.55 2.03
N ARG A 90 -4.80 -10.47 2.18
CA ARG A 90 -4.97 -11.61 1.25
C ARG A 90 -6.11 -11.41 0.26
N ARG A 91 -6.91 -10.37 0.46
CA ARG A 91 -8.16 -10.20 -0.28
C ARG A 91 -8.05 -9.24 -1.45
N SER A 92 -7.10 -8.31 -1.46
CA SER A 92 -6.96 -7.37 -2.59
C SER A 92 -6.39 -8.04 -3.83
N ARG A 93 -6.99 -7.75 -4.98
CA ARG A 93 -6.46 -8.04 -6.32
C ARG A 93 -5.71 -6.86 -6.94
N SER A 94 -5.83 -5.67 -6.36
CA SER A 94 -5.15 -4.43 -6.82
C SER A 94 -4.02 -4.06 -5.87
N VAL A 95 -3.15 -5.02 -5.56
CA VAL A 95 -2.10 -4.83 -4.56
C VAL A 95 -1.05 -3.85 -5.06
N GLY A 96 -0.64 -3.95 -6.32
CA GLY A 96 0.36 -3.07 -6.91
C GLY A 96 -0.10 -1.61 -6.91
N GLU A 97 -1.34 -1.39 -7.33
CA GLU A 97 -1.94 -0.06 -7.44
C GLU A 97 -2.21 0.56 -6.07
N LEU A 98 -2.65 -0.24 -5.08
CA LEU A 98 -2.74 0.24 -3.69
C LEU A 98 -1.37 0.63 -3.13
N LEU A 99 -0.33 -0.17 -3.38
CA LEU A 99 1.02 0.15 -2.93
C LEU A 99 1.56 1.41 -3.63
N GLU A 100 1.40 1.53 -4.95
CA GLU A 100 1.76 2.73 -5.71
C GLU A 100 1.13 3.99 -5.12
N LEU A 101 -0.13 3.88 -4.68
CA LEU A 101 -0.85 5.02 -4.13
C LEU A 101 -0.30 5.50 -2.78
N VAL A 102 0.16 4.59 -1.91
CA VAL A 102 0.35 4.91 -0.48
C VAL A 102 1.71 4.56 0.10
N PHE A 103 2.51 3.72 -0.56
CA PHE A 103 3.78 3.24 0.01
C PHE A 103 4.80 4.36 0.19
N GLU A 104 5.10 5.13 -0.85
CA GLU A 104 6.13 6.18 -0.78
C GLU A 104 5.79 7.30 0.23
N PRO A 105 4.55 7.86 0.27
CA PRO A 105 4.17 8.84 1.30
C PRO A 105 4.30 8.31 2.74
N LEU A 106 3.89 7.06 2.99
CA LEU A 106 4.04 6.42 4.30
C LEU A 106 5.52 6.23 4.66
N HIS A 107 6.32 5.79 3.70
CA HIS A 107 7.76 5.61 3.88
C HIS A 107 8.44 6.93 4.23
N GLN A 108 8.18 8.01 3.48
CA GLN A 108 8.74 9.33 3.75
C GLN A 108 8.36 9.84 5.14
N THR A 109 7.11 9.63 5.55
CA THR A 109 6.65 9.99 6.90
C THR A 109 7.39 9.19 7.98
N ALA A 110 7.65 7.90 7.74
CA ALA A 110 8.43 7.05 8.63
C ALA A 110 9.90 7.50 8.72
N GLU A 111 10.54 7.83 7.60
CA GLU A 111 11.93 8.33 7.56
C GLU A 111 12.09 9.65 8.31
N GLN A 112 11.08 10.51 8.27
CA GLN A 112 11.07 11.79 8.98
C GLN A 112 10.79 11.64 10.48
N GLY A 113 10.54 10.42 10.97
CA GLY A 113 10.14 10.17 12.36
C GLY A 113 8.78 10.75 12.72
N ALA A 114 7.95 11.10 11.72
CA ALA A 114 6.68 11.79 11.89
C ALA A 114 5.47 10.84 11.92
N PHE A 115 5.70 9.52 11.92
CA PHE A 115 4.63 8.52 11.89
C PHE A 115 3.89 8.49 13.24
N PRO A 116 2.58 8.81 13.30
CA PRO A 116 1.80 8.79 14.53
C PRO A 116 1.78 7.41 15.20
N GLU A 117 1.97 7.38 16.52
CA GLU A 117 2.14 6.14 17.29
C GLU A 117 0.88 5.25 17.27
N ASP A 118 -0.31 5.84 17.35
CA ASP A 118 -1.58 5.13 17.27
C ASP A 118 -1.78 4.46 15.90
N GLN A 119 -1.42 5.15 14.83
CA GLN A 119 -1.48 4.61 13.48
C GLN A 119 -0.41 3.55 13.23
N TRP A 120 0.79 3.74 13.79
CA TRP A 120 1.85 2.73 13.72
C TRP A 120 1.41 1.41 14.34
N ARG A 121 0.79 1.44 15.53
CA ARG A 121 0.27 0.23 16.18
C ARG A 121 -0.78 -0.49 15.33
N ARG A 122 -1.66 0.24 14.65
CA ARG A 122 -2.64 -0.33 13.72
C ARG A 122 -1.98 -1.00 12.52
N LEU A 123 -0.87 -0.45 12.04
CA LEU A 123 -0.13 -0.96 10.89
C LEU A 123 0.75 -2.17 11.23
N GLU A 124 1.44 -2.09 12.36
CA GLU A 124 2.46 -3.03 12.81
C GLU A 124 1.96 -4.48 12.84
N VAL A 125 0.69 -4.70 13.21
CA VAL A 125 0.08 -6.03 13.25
C VAL A 125 0.01 -6.72 11.89
N ALA A 126 0.09 -5.96 10.79
CA ALA A 126 0.08 -6.48 9.42
C ALA A 126 1.49 -6.63 8.82
N LEU A 127 2.53 -6.09 9.48
CA LEU A 127 3.89 -6.12 8.96
C LEU A 127 4.56 -7.47 9.20
N PRO A 128 5.50 -7.89 8.32
CA PRO A 128 6.31 -9.08 8.57
C PRO A 128 7.06 -8.98 9.90
N TRP A 129 7.26 -10.13 10.54
CA TRP A 129 8.08 -10.22 11.74
C TRP A 129 9.50 -9.71 11.46
N THR A 130 10.03 -8.89 12.37
CA THR A 130 11.38 -8.33 12.28
C THR A 130 12.08 -8.52 13.64
N PRO A 131 13.38 -8.87 13.66
CA PRO A 131 14.13 -8.97 14.91
C PRO A 131 14.14 -7.66 15.71
N PHE A 132 14.17 -7.77 17.04
CA PHE A 132 14.04 -6.62 17.96
C PHE A 132 14.98 -5.44 17.65
N TRP A 133 16.23 -5.72 17.29
CA TRP A 133 17.24 -4.70 16.98
C TRP A 133 16.99 -3.93 15.66
N GLN A 134 16.00 -4.34 14.86
CA GLN A 134 15.56 -3.67 13.63
C GLN A 134 14.10 -3.18 13.73
N GLN A 135 13.42 -3.40 14.86
CA GLN A 135 12.02 -2.99 15.03
C GLN A 135 11.82 -1.49 15.12
N TRP A 136 12.86 -0.75 15.52
CA TRP A 136 12.83 0.71 15.68
C TRP A 136 12.78 1.46 14.35
N ASP A 137 13.28 0.88 13.27
CA ASP A 137 13.28 1.51 11.95
C ASP A 137 11.98 1.21 11.21
N ARG A 138 11.01 2.13 11.33
CA ARG A 138 9.70 2.03 10.69
C ARG A 138 9.81 2.03 9.17
N ALA A 139 10.70 2.85 8.61
CA ALA A 139 10.88 2.97 7.17
C ALA A 139 11.36 1.64 6.57
N ILE A 140 12.40 1.03 7.15
CA ILE A 140 12.88 -0.30 6.76
C ILE A 140 11.75 -1.33 6.82
N ARG A 141 10.94 -1.34 7.88
CA ARG A 141 9.84 -2.31 8.02
C ARG A 141 8.78 -2.15 6.94
N LEU A 142 8.43 -0.91 6.56
CA LEU A 142 7.55 -0.64 5.44
C LEU A 142 8.16 -1.14 4.12
N ARG A 143 9.44 -0.82 3.85
CA ARG A 143 10.12 -1.29 2.63
C ARG A 143 10.12 -2.80 2.53
N ARG A 144 10.45 -3.51 3.61
CA ARG A 144 10.45 -4.98 3.64
C ARG A 144 9.08 -5.57 3.40
N ALA A 145 8.05 -4.99 4.00
CA ALA A 145 6.67 -5.42 3.77
C ALA A 145 6.29 -5.27 2.31
N ALA A 146 6.56 -4.10 1.71
CA ALA A 146 6.31 -3.83 0.30
C ALA A 146 7.12 -4.77 -0.61
N ALA A 147 8.43 -4.89 -0.40
CA ALA A 147 9.33 -5.76 -1.15
C ALA A 147 8.87 -7.22 -1.14
N ARG A 148 8.56 -7.73 0.06
CA ARG A 148 8.06 -9.09 0.22
C ARG A 148 6.76 -9.29 -0.53
N LYS A 149 5.83 -8.33 -0.46
CA LYS A 149 4.55 -8.43 -1.16
C LYS A 149 4.71 -8.38 -2.68
N CYS A 150 5.59 -7.52 -3.18
CA CYS A 150 5.92 -7.44 -4.61
C CYS A 150 6.47 -8.78 -5.12
N PHE A 151 7.38 -9.39 -4.36
CA PHE A 151 7.95 -10.69 -4.70
C PHE A 151 6.94 -11.83 -4.60
N GLU A 152 6.14 -11.89 -3.54
CA GLU A 152 5.14 -12.96 -3.33
C GLU A 152 4.07 -13.00 -4.42
N LEU A 153 3.74 -11.84 -5.00
CA LEU A 153 2.76 -11.73 -6.08
C LEU A 153 3.38 -11.78 -7.48
N ASP A 154 4.71 -11.87 -7.58
CA ASP A 154 5.44 -11.79 -8.85
C ASP A 154 5.00 -10.57 -9.68
N LEU A 155 4.96 -9.39 -9.04
CA LEU A 155 4.49 -8.17 -9.70
C LEU A 155 5.28 -7.92 -10.99
N ASP A 156 4.56 -7.51 -12.03
CA ASP A 156 5.19 -7.24 -13.31
C ASP A 156 6.08 -5.99 -13.24
N ALA A 157 6.88 -5.84 -14.29
CA ALA A 157 7.91 -4.83 -14.33
C ALA A 157 7.36 -3.41 -14.36
N GLU A 158 6.21 -3.18 -15.00
CA GLU A 158 5.61 -1.86 -15.10
C GLU A 158 5.10 -1.42 -13.73
N THR A 159 4.26 -2.26 -13.10
CA THR A 159 3.73 -2.00 -11.76
C THR A 159 4.83 -1.80 -10.72
N LEU A 160 5.87 -2.64 -10.72
CA LEU A 160 6.98 -2.49 -9.78
C LEU A 160 7.73 -1.16 -9.98
N THR A 161 7.91 -0.71 -11.23
CA THR A 161 8.62 0.55 -11.50
C THR A 161 7.83 1.81 -11.16
N ASN A 162 6.50 1.72 -11.16
CA ASN A 162 5.61 2.82 -10.82
C ASN A 162 5.34 2.93 -9.32
N LEU A 163 5.58 1.85 -8.56
CA LEU A 163 5.34 1.77 -7.12
C LEU A 163 5.96 2.91 -6.30
N VAL A 164 7.07 3.48 -6.77
CA VAL A 164 7.71 4.66 -6.18
C VAL A 164 8.22 5.60 -7.27
N ARG A 165 8.19 6.90 -6.99
CA ARG A 165 8.69 7.97 -7.84
C ARG A 165 10.17 8.23 -7.59
N SER A 166 10.63 8.17 -6.34
CA SER A 166 12.05 8.37 -6.00
C SER A 166 12.94 7.23 -6.53
N ASP A 167 14.00 7.60 -7.25
CA ASP A 167 15.05 6.66 -7.69
C ASP A 167 15.79 6.01 -6.52
N GLU A 168 16.01 6.78 -5.46
CA GLU A 168 16.68 6.30 -4.25
C GLU A 168 15.82 5.27 -3.53
N LEU A 169 14.53 5.58 -3.31
CA LEU A 169 13.61 4.63 -2.67
C LEU A 169 13.41 3.39 -3.53
N PHE A 170 13.40 3.54 -4.85
CA PHE A 170 13.34 2.40 -5.76
C PHE A 170 14.54 1.47 -5.58
N LEU A 171 15.77 2.00 -5.52
CA LEU A 171 16.97 1.20 -5.26
C LEU A 171 16.92 0.51 -3.90
N GLN A 172 16.48 1.21 -2.86
CA GLN A 172 16.30 0.64 -1.53
C GLN A 172 15.25 -0.48 -1.53
N LEU A 173 14.17 -0.36 -2.30
CA LEU A 173 13.20 -1.42 -2.47
C LEU A 173 13.81 -2.64 -3.19
N MET A 174 14.58 -2.41 -4.25
CA MET A 174 15.28 -3.50 -4.97
C MET A 174 16.26 -4.23 -4.06
N GLU A 175 16.87 -3.51 -3.13
CA GLU A 175 17.74 -4.09 -2.10
C GLU A 175 16.98 -5.07 -1.21
N GLU A 176 15.86 -4.66 -0.63
CA GLU A 176 15.06 -5.54 0.22
C GLU A 176 14.51 -6.74 -0.57
N ILE A 177 14.22 -6.59 -1.87
CA ILE A 177 13.81 -7.71 -2.74
C ILE A 177 15.00 -8.65 -3.00
N TRP A 178 16.19 -8.12 -3.25
CA TRP A 178 17.39 -8.92 -3.53
C TRP A 178 17.73 -9.87 -2.36
N GLU A 179 17.54 -9.41 -1.13
CA GLU A 179 17.80 -10.18 0.09
C GLU A 179 16.80 -11.34 0.31
N ILE A 180 15.69 -11.37 -0.44
CA ILE A 180 14.74 -12.50 -0.42
C ILE A 180 15.35 -13.67 -1.19
N TRP A 181 15.19 -14.89 -0.66
CA TRP A 181 15.57 -16.09 -1.40
C TRP A 181 14.80 -16.17 -2.73
N GLY A 182 15.53 -16.18 -3.85
CA GLY A 182 14.95 -16.12 -5.20
C GLY A 182 14.74 -14.70 -5.74
N GLY A 183 14.94 -13.66 -4.94
CA GLY A 183 14.78 -12.25 -5.31
C GLY A 183 15.63 -11.84 -6.50
N LEU A 184 16.90 -12.30 -6.57
CA LEU A 184 17.76 -12.06 -7.73
C LEU A 184 17.15 -12.57 -9.05
N ARG A 185 16.49 -13.74 -9.03
CA ARG A 185 15.85 -14.31 -10.23
C ARG A 185 14.65 -13.45 -10.65
N TYR A 186 13.84 -13.05 -9.68
CA TYR A 186 12.72 -12.15 -9.90
C TYR A 186 13.19 -10.81 -10.50
N LEU A 187 14.19 -10.16 -9.90
CA LEU A 187 14.72 -8.88 -10.40
C LEU A 187 15.34 -8.98 -11.80
N ARG A 188 15.96 -10.11 -12.14
CA ARG A 188 16.44 -10.35 -13.53
C ARG A 188 15.29 -10.47 -14.51
N THR A 189 14.19 -11.10 -14.11
CA THR A 189 12.98 -11.24 -14.93
C THR A 189 12.38 -9.86 -15.21
N VAL A 190 12.12 -9.07 -14.16
CA VAL A 190 11.70 -7.67 -14.25
C VAL A 190 12.63 -6.87 -15.17
N SER A 191 13.94 -6.94 -14.92
CA SER A 191 14.94 -6.19 -15.71
C SER A 191 14.97 -6.57 -17.19
N SER A 192 14.58 -7.79 -17.53
CA SER A 192 14.54 -8.27 -18.91
C SER A 192 13.28 -7.78 -19.64
N SER A 193 12.19 -7.59 -18.91
CA SER A 193 10.93 -7.05 -19.43
C SER A 193 10.93 -5.53 -19.60
N LEU A 194 11.79 -4.81 -18.86
CA LEU A 194 11.91 -3.35 -18.99
C LEU A 194 12.69 -2.93 -20.24
N ASP A 195 12.19 -1.87 -20.91
CA ASP A 195 12.89 -1.20 -22.00
C ASP A 195 14.35 -0.90 -21.61
N ARG A 196 15.27 -1.17 -22.56
CA ARG A 196 16.69 -0.97 -22.34
C ARG A 196 17.04 0.49 -22.02
N TYR A 197 16.26 1.39 -22.59
CA TYR A 197 16.54 2.82 -22.59
C TYR A 197 15.66 3.63 -21.63
N SER A 198 14.74 2.99 -20.92
CA SER A 198 14.00 3.67 -19.84
C SER A 198 14.95 3.99 -18.66
N PRO A 199 14.75 5.13 -17.95
CA PRO A 199 15.54 5.48 -16.77
C PRO A 199 15.53 4.36 -15.72
N ARG A 200 14.34 3.84 -15.38
CA ARG A 200 14.14 2.72 -14.45
C ARG A 200 14.86 1.45 -14.90
N GLY A 201 14.77 1.09 -16.18
CA GLY A 201 15.45 -0.09 -16.72
C GLY A 201 16.98 0.03 -16.66
N ARG A 202 17.54 1.20 -16.97
CA ARG A 202 18.99 1.44 -16.82
C ARG A 202 19.43 1.29 -15.36
N LEU A 203 18.67 1.89 -14.46
CA LEU A 203 18.97 1.90 -13.03
C LEU A 203 18.92 0.48 -12.43
N LEU A 204 17.90 -0.32 -12.76
CA LEU A 204 17.81 -1.72 -12.30
C LEU A 204 18.97 -2.58 -12.85
N ARG A 205 19.36 -2.41 -14.12
CA ARG A 205 20.52 -3.13 -14.68
C ARG A 205 21.83 -2.74 -13.99
N GLN A 206 22.02 -1.46 -13.71
CA GLN A 206 23.20 -1.00 -12.97
C GLN A 206 23.24 -1.58 -11.56
N PHE A 207 22.10 -1.60 -10.86
CA PHE A 207 21.95 -2.25 -9.56
C PHE A 207 22.35 -3.73 -9.61
N LEU A 208 21.77 -4.51 -10.53
CA LEU A 208 22.05 -5.95 -10.68
C LEU A 208 23.54 -6.20 -10.99
N LYS A 209 24.15 -5.38 -11.85
CA LYS A 209 25.58 -5.49 -12.19
C LYS A 209 26.47 -5.24 -10.97
N ARG A 210 26.17 -4.19 -10.18
CA ARG A 210 26.94 -3.86 -8.97
C ARG A 210 26.82 -4.95 -7.91
N ARG A 211 25.59 -5.40 -7.62
CA ARG A 211 25.33 -6.43 -6.61
C ARG A 211 25.95 -7.77 -6.95
N SER A 212 25.83 -8.20 -8.20
CA SER A 212 26.43 -9.47 -8.66
C SER A 212 27.96 -9.45 -8.67
N ALA A 213 28.61 -8.28 -8.61
CA ALA A 213 30.07 -8.17 -8.51
C ALA A 213 30.58 -8.19 -7.05
N LEU A 214 29.68 -8.03 -6.07
CA LEU A 214 29.97 -8.04 -4.64
C LEU A 214 29.68 -9.39 -3.97
N THR A 215 29.08 -10.34 -4.71
CA THR A 215 28.74 -11.70 -4.28
C THR A 215 29.69 -12.70 -4.90
#